data_AF-A0A8T4XWN5-F1
#
_entry.id   AF-A0A8T4XWN5-F1
#
_cell.length_a   1.000
_cell.length_b   1.000
_cell.length_c   1.000
_cell.angle_alpha   90.00
_cell.angle_beta   90.00
_cell.angle_gamma   90.00
#
_symmetry.space_group_name_H-M   'P 1'
#
loop_
_entity.id
_entity.type
_entity.pdbx_description
1 polymer ?
#
loop_
_entity_poly.entity_id
_entity_poly.type
_entity_poly.pdbx_seq_one_letter_code
_entity_poly.pdbx_strand_id
1 'polypeptide(L)'
;MTRKDKLKIEVFVPFSSCICDFTPFVEKVVNIASKFKDLVNIEMKAANSPEASKYGVKGLSVVVDGSVRLSADFNEDEIEEIIKGKLNEQ
;
A
#
# COMPACT_ATOMS: atom_id res chain seq x y z
N MET A 1 -15.25 0.14 22.30
CA MET A 1 -14.71 1.09 21.32
C MET A 1 -14.55 0.34 20.01
N THR A 2 -15.55 0.37 19.15
CA THR A 2 -15.51 -0.24 17.83
C THR A 2 -14.50 0.56 17.00
N ARG A 3 -13.29 0.03 16.82
CA ARG A 3 -12.33 0.59 15.87
C ARG A 3 -13.06 0.57 14.52
N LYS A 4 -13.34 1.74 13.94
CA LYS A 4 -13.66 1.82 12.51
C LYS A 4 -12.57 1.04 11.80
N ASP A 5 -12.94 -0.03 11.10
CA ASP A 5 -12.01 -0.86 10.36
C ASP A 5 -11.37 0.04 9.30
N LYS A 6 -10.15 0.51 9.57
CA LYS A 6 -9.44 1.36 8.63
C LYS A 6 -8.84 0.44 7.59
N LEU A 7 -9.06 0.76 6.32
CA LEU A 7 -8.50 0.01 5.20
C LEU A 7 -6.97 -0.05 5.35
N LYS A 8 -6.42 -1.26 5.48
CA LYS A 8 -4.99 -1.44 5.66
C LYS A 8 -4.29 -1.34 4.31
N ILE A 9 -3.30 -0.45 4.19
CA ILE A 9 -2.47 -0.30 2.99
C ILE A 9 -1.03 -0.64 3.38
N GLU A 10 -0.53 -1.75 2.90
CA GLU A 10 0.82 -2.24 3.17
C GLU A 10 1.73 -1.94 1.99
N VAL A 11 2.74 -1.09 2.18
CA VAL A 11 3.69 -0.69 1.14
C VAL A 11 4.97 -1.48 1.32
N PHE A 12 5.24 -2.38 0.39
CA PHE A 12 6.43 -3.20 0.40
C PHE A 12 7.54 -2.55 -0.41
N VAL A 13 8.67 -2.26 0.24
CA VAL A 13 9.86 -1.68 -0.39
C VAL A 13 11.08 -2.59 -0.21
N PRO A 14 11.89 -2.80 -1.26
CA PRO A 14 13.13 -3.55 -1.13
C PRO A 14 14.21 -2.67 -0.48
N PHE A 15 14.39 -2.80 0.83
CA PHE A 15 15.47 -2.12 1.58
C PHE A 15 16.90 -2.53 1.14
N SER A 16 17.03 -3.42 0.15
CA SER A 16 18.31 -3.81 -0.44
C SER A 16 18.94 -2.75 -1.33
N SER A 17 18.17 -1.76 -1.81
CA SER A 17 18.69 -0.63 -2.60
C SER A 17 18.46 0.68 -1.86
N CYS A 18 19.22 1.73 -2.22
CA CYS A 18 19.10 3.05 -1.61
C CYS A 18 17.64 3.51 -1.57
N ILE A 19 17.21 3.98 -0.39
CA ILE A 19 15.85 4.52 -0.14
C ILE A 19 15.48 5.62 -1.16
N CYS A 20 16.49 6.32 -1.69
CA CYS A 20 16.35 7.38 -2.70
C CYS A 20 15.60 6.96 -3.97
N ASP A 21 15.71 5.71 -4.42
CA ASP A 21 15.00 5.23 -5.62
C ASP A 21 13.50 5.04 -5.37
N PHE A 22 13.10 4.89 -4.11
CA PHE A 22 11.73 4.51 -3.73
C PHE A 22 10.94 5.64 -3.10
N THR A 23 11.61 6.74 -2.73
CA THR A 23 10.97 7.97 -2.25
C THR A 23 9.80 8.42 -3.13
N PRO A 24 9.92 8.58 -4.47
CA PRO A 24 8.81 9.05 -5.30
C PRO A 24 7.62 8.08 -5.29
N PHE A 25 7.88 6.78 -5.20
CA PHE A 25 6.84 5.76 -5.12
C PHE A 25 6.09 5.83 -3.79
N VAL A 26 6.82 5.93 -2.69
CA VAL A 26 6.24 6.03 -1.35
C VAL A 26 5.45 7.33 -1.21
N GLU A 27 5.99 8.46 -1.68
CA GLU A 27 5.28 9.74 -1.68
C GLU A 27 3.98 9.68 -2.48
N LYS A 28 3.99 9.02 -3.64
CA LYS A 28 2.77 8.81 -4.45
C LYS A 28 1.70 8.06 -3.66
N VAL A 29 2.05 6.94 -3.01
CA VAL A 29 1.10 6.17 -2.19
C VAL A 29 0.59 6.99 -1.02
N VAL A 30 1.49 7.68 -0.30
CA VAL A 30 1.15 8.51 0.86
C VAL A 30 0.25 9.67 0.44
N ASN A 31 0.49 10.30 -0.70
CA ASN A 31 -0.32 11.40 -1.21
C ASN A 31 -1.78 10.96 -1.47
N ILE A 32 -1.95 9.81 -2.12
CA ILE A 32 -3.29 9.26 -2.41
C ILE A 32 -3.98 8.83 -1.13
N ALA A 33 -3.28 8.08 -0.28
CA ALA A 33 -3.82 7.63 0.99
C ALA A 33 -4.10 8.79 1.96
N SER A 34 -3.39 9.93 1.85
CA SER A 34 -3.66 11.14 2.63
C SER A 34 -5.07 11.71 2.38
N LYS A 35 -5.60 11.58 1.15
CA LYS A 35 -7.00 11.91 0.83
C LYS A 35 -8.00 11.12 1.69
N PHE A 36 -7.60 9.93 2.14
CA PHE A 36 -8.39 9.01 2.94
C PHE A 36 -7.77 8.72 4.31
N LYS A 37 -6.90 9.60 4.84
CA LYS A 37 -6.13 9.36 6.09
C LYS A 37 -6.96 8.98 7.32
N ASP A 38 -8.22 9.39 7.34
CA ASP A 38 -9.15 9.06 8.44
C ASP A 38 -9.70 7.63 8.31
N LEU A 39 -9.70 7.08 7.10
CA LEU A 39 -10.28 5.81 6.71
C LEU A 39 -9.25 4.73 6.36
N VAL A 40 -7.99 5.09 6.10
CA VAL A 40 -6.93 4.15 5.72
C VAL A 40 -5.78 4.17 6.72
N ASN A 41 -5.04 3.06 6.79
CA ASN A 41 -3.84 2.94 7.61
C ASN A 41 -2.67 2.45 6.76
N ILE A 42 -1.64 3.28 6.60
CA ILE A 42 -0.46 2.96 5.79
C ILE A 42 0.60 2.32 6.66
N GLU A 43 1.09 1.15 6.27
CA GLU A 43 2.16 0.43 6.94
C GLU A 43 3.27 0.12 5.93
N MET A 44 4.48 0.59 6.18
CA MET A 44 5.63 0.28 5.33
C MET A 44 6.27 -1.03 5.80
N LYS A 45 6.48 -1.95 4.86
CA LYS A 45 7.09 -3.25 5.10
C LYS A 45 8.24 -3.49 4.16
N ALA A 46 9.14 -4.36 4.60
CA ALA A 46 10.25 -4.78 3.77
C ALA A 46 9.77 -5.83 2.77
N ALA A 47 10.13 -5.68 1.49
CA ALA A 47 9.82 -6.67 0.45
C ALA A 47 10.54 -8.02 0.66
N ASN A 48 11.53 -8.08 1.55
CA ASN A 48 12.19 -9.31 1.98
C ASN A 48 11.56 -9.93 3.25
N SER A 49 10.48 -9.35 3.79
CA SER A 49 9.78 -9.90 4.95
C SER A 49 9.07 -11.21 4.59
N PRO A 50 8.83 -12.10 5.57
CA PRO A 50 8.06 -13.33 5.33
C PRO A 50 6.63 -13.03 4.86
N GLU A 51 6.06 -11.88 5.22
CA GLU A 51 4.75 -11.44 4.75
C GLU A 51 4.75 -11.10 3.26
N ALA A 52 5.79 -10.39 2.78
CA ALA A 52 5.97 -10.12 1.36
C ALA A 52 6.04 -11.43 0.55
N SER A 53 6.70 -12.46 1.09
CA SER A 53 6.76 -13.79 0.47
C SER A 53 5.39 -14.47 0.38
N LYS A 54 4.51 -14.29 1.38
CA LYS A 54 3.12 -14.79 1.34
C LYS A 54 2.31 -14.13 0.22
N TYR A 55 2.54 -12.84 -0.02
CA TYR A 55 1.88 -12.07 -1.09
C TYR A 55 2.58 -12.20 -2.46
N GLY A 56 3.68 -12.98 -2.54
CA GLY A 56 4.48 -13.12 -3.76
C GLY A 56 5.16 -11.82 -4.21
N VAL A 57 5.37 -10.88 -3.29
CA VAL A 57 6.03 -9.59 -3.53
C VAL A 57 7.54 -9.84 -3.66
N LYS A 58 8.11 -9.42 -4.80
CA LYS A 58 9.55 -9.55 -5.11
C LYS A 58 10.29 -8.22 -5.15
N GLY A 59 9.60 -7.10 -4.91
CA GLY A 59 10.14 -5.75 -5.05
C GLY A 59 9.15 -4.71 -4.54
N LEU A 60 9.13 -3.54 -5.17
CA LEU A 60 8.17 -2.47 -4.88
C LEU A 60 6.75 -2.93 -5.19
N SER A 61 5.89 -2.96 -4.18
CA SER A 61 4.48 -3.31 -4.35
C SER A 61 3.64 -2.70 -3.24
N VAL A 62 2.37 -2.44 -3.53
CA VAL A 62 1.37 -2.05 -2.52
C VAL A 62 0.37 -3.17 -2.38
N VAL A 63 0.00 -3.50 -1.16
CA VAL A 63 -1.07 -4.45 -0.86
C VAL A 63 -2.16 -3.70 -0.12
N VAL A 64 -3.37 -3.68 -0.67
CA VAL A 64 -4.54 -3.07 -0.07
C VAL A 64 -5.39 -4.20 0.53
N ASP A 65 -5.69 -4.07 1.82
CA ASP A 65 -6.54 -4.97 2.59
C ASP A 65 -6.05 -6.44 2.58
N GLY A 66 -4.73 -6.65 2.45
CA GLY A 66 -4.14 -7.98 2.32
C GLY A 66 -4.56 -8.77 1.06
N SER A 67 -5.37 -8.17 0.19
CA SER A 67 -6.09 -8.87 -0.87
C SER A 67 -5.72 -8.36 -2.27
N VAL A 68 -5.66 -7.04 -2.44
CA VAL A 68 -5.37 -6.42 -3.74
C VAL A 68 -3.90 -6.05 -3.78
N ARG A 69 -3.17 -6.60 -4.74
CA ARG A 69 -1.75 -6.29 -4.95
C ARG A 69 -1.58 -5.40 -6.17
N LEU A 70 -0.86 -4.30 -5.97
CA LEU A 70 -0.42 -3.38 -7.01
C LEU A 70 1.10 -3.42 -7.13
N SER A 71 1.59 -3.51 -8.36
CA SER A 71 3.01 -3.40 -8.67
C SER A 71 3.45 -1.94 -8.70
N ALA A 72 4.76 -1.67 -8.61
CA ALA A 72 5.30 -0.31 -8.62
C ALA A 72 4.82 0.61 -9.76
N ASP A 73 4.42 -0.01 -10.88
CA ASP A 73 3.98 0.63 -12.12
C ASP A 73 2.50 1.10 -12.09
N PHE A 74 1.82 1.00 -10.94
CA PHE A 74 0.40 1.37 -10.84
C PHE A 74 0.17 2.88 -11.05
N ASN A 75 -1.01 3.23 -11.57
CA ASN A 75 -1.46 4.62 -11.72
C ASN A 75 -2.20 5.13 -10.46
N GLU A 76 -2.10 6.45 -10.19
CA GLU A 76 -2.74 7.05 -9.00
C GLU A 76 -4.25 6.80 -8.97
N ASP A 77 -4.91 6.90 -10.12
CA ASP A 77 -6.33 6.60 -10.27
C ASP A 77 -6.66 5.15 -9.92
N GLU A 78 -5.79 4.20 -10.30
CA GLU A 78 -6.03 2.77 -10.11
C GLU A 78 -6.06 2.40 -8.62
N ILE A 79 -5.08 2.88 -7.84
CA ILE A 79 -5.07 2.66 -6.38
C ILE A 79 -6.18 3.46 -5.69
N GLU A 80 -6.52 4.65 -6.17
CA GLU A 80 -7.62 5.44 -5.62
C GLU A 80 -8.96 4.75 -5.84
N GLU A 81 -9.22 4.20 -7.02
CA GLU A 81 -10.43 3.42 -7.31
C GLU A 81 -10.52 2.16 -6.45
N ILE A 82 -9.41 1.45 -6.26
CA ILE A 82 -9.35 0.28 -5.38
C ILE A 82 -9.68 0.67 -3.94
N ILE A 83 -9.09 1.75 -3.43
CA ILE A 83 -9.36 2.26 -2.07
C ILE A 83 -10.84 2.64 -1.94
N LYS A 84 -11.40 3.39 -2.90
CA LYS A 84 -12.82 3.78 -2.90
C LYS A 84 -13.75 2.56 -2.95
N GLY A 85 -13.44 1.58 -3.81
CA GLY A 85 -14.21 0.35 -3.92
C GLY A 85 -14.22 -0.41 -2.60
N LYS A 86 -13.04 -0.62 -2.00
CA LYS A 86 -12.92 -1.29 -0.70
C LYS A 86 -13.58 -0.53 0.44
N LEU A 87 -13.51 0.80 0.45
CA LEU A 87 -14.20 1.62 1.45
C LEU A 87 -15.72 1.60 1.29
N ASN A 88 -16.23 1.38 0.07
CA ASN A 88 -17.67 1.29 -0.20
C ASN A 88 -18.24 -0.12 0.02
N GLU A 89 -17.38 -1.15 0.04
CA GLU A 89 -17.74 -2.53 0.37
C GLU A 89 -17.73 -2.85 1.89
N GLN A 90 -17.24 -1.93 2.74
CA GLN A 90 -17.23 -2.04 4.21
C GLN A 90 -18.43 -1.38 4.88
#